data_AF-A0A176RSX4-F1
#
_entry.id   AF-A0A176RSX4-F1
#
_cell.length_a   1.000
_cell.length_b   1.000
_cell.length_c   1.000
_cell.angle_alpha   90.00
_cell.angle_beta   90.00
_cell.angle_gamma   90.00
#
_symmetry.space_group_name_H-M   'P 1'
#
loop_
_entity.id
_entity.type
_entity.pdbx_description
1 polymer ?
#
loop_
_entity_poly.entity_id
_entity_poly.type
_entity_poly.pdbx_seq_one_letter_code
_entity_poly.pdbx_strand_id
1 'polypeptide(L)' 'MMRIGIMYKQGEIVLIPVPFTDLSSQRKRPVIVISNNTYNQKTTDIVVVAMTIESTW' A
#
# COMPACT_ATOMS: atom_id res chain seq x y z
N MET A 1 -21.01 3.81 10.36
CA MET A 1 -21.37 3.35 9.01
C MET A 1 -20.49 2.14 8.70
N MET A 2 -21.07 0.97 8.40
CA MET A 2 -20.28 -0.20 7.99
C MET A 2 -19.95 -0.05 6.50
N ARG A 3 -18.66 -0.06 6.14
CA ARG A 3 -18.24 -0.03 4.73
C ARG A 3 -18.19 -1.45 4.21
N ILE A 4 -18.73 -1.65 3.01
CA ILE A 4 -18.64 -2.91 2.26
C ILE A 4 -17.45 -2.76 1.30
N GLY A 5 -16.39 -3.55 1.51
CA GLY A 5 -15.13 -3.49 0.76
C GLY A 5 -13.94 -4.01 1.56
N ILE A 6 -12.77 -4.12 0.93
CA ILE A 6 -11.52 -4.48 1.62
C ILE A 6 -11.11 -3.33 2.52
N MET A 7 -10.84 -3.62 3.78
CA MET A 7 -10.41 -2.65 4.78
C MET A 7 -9.00 -2.99 5.23
N TYR A 8 -8.06 -2.11 4.92
CA TYR A 8 -6.66 -2.31 5.26
C TYR A 8 -6.42 -2.12 6.75
N LYS A 9 -5.63 -3.01 7.35
CA LYS A 9 -5.20 -2.93 8.74
C LYS A 9 -3.78 -2.41 8.85
N GLN A 10 -3.49 -1.75 9.96
CA GLN A 10 -2.13 -1.34 10.29
C GLN A 10 -1.19 -2.55 10.29
N GLY A 11 -0.04 -2.43 9.63
CA GLY A 11 0.96 -3.49 9.48
C GLY A 11 0.72 -4.44 8.30
N GLU A 12 -0.40 -4.34 7.59
CA GLU A 12 -0.61 -5.15 6.38
C GLU A 12 0.36 -4.75 5.26
N ILE A 13 0.85 -5.75 4.53
CA ILE A 13 1.64 -5.58 3.32
C ILE A 13 0.70 -5.66 2.13
N VAL A 14 0.70 -4.63 1.29
CA VAL A 14 -0.13 -4.55 0.09
C VAL A 14 0.73 -4.24 -1.13
N LEU A 15 0.29 -4.75 -2.28
CA LEU A 15 0.97 -4.54 -3.56
C LEU A 15 0.25 -3.44 -4.35
N ILE A 16 0.89 -2.29 -4.51
CA ILE A 16 0.32 -1.16 -5.28
C ILE A 16 1.01 -1.03 -6.65
N PRO A 17 0.28 -0.62 -7.70
CA PRO A 17 0.92 -0.18 -8.93
C PRO A 17 1.63 1.14 -8.67
N VAL A 18 2.94 1.19 -8.92
CA VAL A 18 3.71 2.44 -8.90
C VAL A 18 4.15 2.71 -10.34
N PRO A 19 3.80 3.86 -10.94
CA PRO A 19 4.29 4.19 -12.26
C PRO A 19 5.82 4.33 -12.17
N PHE A 20 6.55 3.48 -12.89
CA PHE A 20 7.96 3.73 -13.10
C PHE A 20 8.09 4.91 -14.07
N THR A 21 9.05 5.79 -13.81
CA THR A 21 9.39 6.92 -14.67
C THR A 21 9.80 6.48 -16.08
N ASP A 22 10.25 5.22 -16.25
CA ASP A 22 10.73 4.66 -17.51
C ASP A 22 9.66 3.87 -18.31
N LEU A 23 8.42 3.77 -17.81
CA LEU A 23 7.28 3.09 -18.45
C LEU A 23 7.55 1.63 -18.89
N SER A 24 8.65 1.00 -18.45
CA SER A 24 9.16 -0.26 -19.00
C SER A 24 8.52 -1.50 -18.37
N SER A 25 7.97 -1.37 -17.15
CA SER A 25 7.27 -2.45 -16.47
C SER A 25 6.28 -1.95 -15.40
N GLN A 26 5.06 -2.48 -15.39
CA GLN A 26 4.11 -2.29 -14.28
C GLN A 26 4.43 -3.29 -13.15
N ARG A 27 5.61 -3.18 -12.52
CA ARG A 27 5.90 -4.00 -11.33
C ARG A 27 5.14 -3.44 -10.13
N LYS A 28 4.34 -4.29 -9.49
CA LYS A 28 3.70 -3.94 -8.22
C LYS A 28 4.78 -3.81 -7.15
N ARG A 29 4.70 -2.75 -6.33
CA ARG A 29 5.64 -2.54 -5.23
C ARG A 29 5.00 -2.91 -3.90
N PRO A 30 5.68 -3.69 -3.05
CA PRO A 30 5.22 -3.92 -1.69
C PRO A 30 5.29 -2.61 -0.91
N VAL A 31 4.24 -2.34 -0.14
CA VAL A 31 4.17 -1.24 0.82
C VAL A 31 3.56 -1.75 2.11
N ILE A 32 3.93 -1.15 3.24
CA ILE A 32 3.36 -1.45 4.56
C ILE A 32 2.38 -0.34 4.94
N VAL A 33 1.18 -0.71 5.38
CA VAL A 33 0.18 0.23 5.90
C VAL A 33 0.59 0.71 7.29
N ILE A 34 0.86 2.01 7.44
CA ILE A 34 1.28 2.60 8.71
C ILE A 34 0.14 3.36 9.42
N SER A 35 -0.91 3.75 8.70
CA SER A 35 -2.10 4.35 9.30
C SER A 35 -2.85 3.35 10.18
N ASN A 36 -3.37 3.84 11.31
CA ASN A 36 -4.08 3.01 12.27
C ASN A 36 -5.48 2.57 11.76
N ASN A 37 -6.03 1.53 12.35
CA ASN A 37 -7.31 0.96 11.94
C ASN A 37 -8.48 1.97 12.04
N THR A 38 -8.44 2.87 13.03
CA THR A 38 -9.46 3.91 13.19
C THR A 38 -9.44 4.91 12.03
N TYR A 39 -8.26 5.27 11.54
CA TYR A 39 -8.08 6.10 10.36
C TYR A 39 -8.60 5.37 9.11
N ASN A 40 -8.11 4.14 8.87
CA ASN A 40 -8.48 3.32 7.70
C ASN A 40 -9.98 3.00 7.61
N GLN A 41 -10.69 3.00 8.75
CA GLN A 41 -12.14 2.85 8.82
C GLN A 41 -12.90 4.13 8.43
N LYS A 42 -12.32 5.31 8.72
CA LYS A 42 -12.97 6.61 8.53
C LYS A 42 -12.66 7.25 7.17
N THR A 43 -11.52 6.94 6.58
CA THR A 43 -11.05 7.53 5.31
C THR A 43 -11.08 6.52 4.16
N THR A 44 -11.13 7.00 2.92
CA THR A 44 -10.86 6.18 1.73
C THR A 44 -9.38 5.93 1.53
N ASP A 45 -8.56 6.85 2.02
CA ASP A 45 -7.13 6.85 1.81
C ASP A 45 -6.43 6.08 2.94
N ILE A 46 -5.27 5.52 2.62
CA ILE A 46 -4.37 4.85 3.55
C ILE A 46 -3.00 5.51 3.49
N VAL A 47 -2.30 5.55 4.62
CA VAL A 47 -0.92 6.01 4.67
C VAL A 47 -0.01 4.79 4.67
N VAL A 48 0.91 4.74 3.72
CA VAL A 48 1.81 3.61 3.51
C VAL A 48 3.26 4.07 3.44
N VAL A 49 4.18 3.14 3.76
CA VAL A 49 5.61 3.31 3.52
C VAL A 49 6.04 2.31 2.46
N ALA A 50 6.80 2.78 1.47
CA ALA A 50 7.33 1.92 0.41
C ALA A 50 8.37 0.95 0.98
N MET A 51 8.25 -0.34 0.63
CA MET A 51 9.27 -1.33 0.91
C MET A 51 10.15 -1.48 -0.33
N THR A 52 11.43 -1.13 -0.19
CA THR A 52 12.45 -1.33 -1.23
C THR A 52 13.14 -2.66 -1.00
N ILE A 53 13.02 -3.56 -1.98
CA ILE A 53 13.91 -4.72 -2.07
C ILE A 53 14.99 -4.31 -3.08
N GLU A 54 16.17 -3.96 -2.59
CA GLU A 54 17.36 -3.88 -3.43
C GLU A 54 17.87 -5.31 -3.58
N SER A 55 17.50 -5.96 -4.68
CA SER A 55 18.07 -7.27 -5.04
C SER A 55 19.35 -7.02 -5.84
N THR A 56 20.42 -6.68 -5.15
CA THR A 56 21.78 -6.80 -5.68
C THR A 56 22.30 -8.16 -5.24
N TRP A 57 22.76 -8.97 -6.20
CA TRP A 57 23.53 -10.18 -5.89
C TRP A 57 24.86 -9.82 -5.26
#